data_AF-A0A829W3T2-F1
#
_entry.id   AF-A0A829W3T2-F1
#
_cell.length_a   1.000
_cell.length_b   1.000
_cell.length_c   1.000
_cell.angle_alpha   90.00
_cell.angle_beta   90.00
_cell.angle_gamma   90.00
#
_symmetry.space_group_name_H-M   'P 1'
#
loop_
_entity.id
_entity.type
_entity.pdbx_description
1 polymer ?
#
loop_
_entity_poly.entity_id
_entity_poly.type
_entity_poly.pdbx_seq_one_letter_code
_entity_poly.pdbx_strand_id
1 'polypeptide(L)' 'MPTTADLFDYNRPLGEMTREIVKVVLSQCGGNQTLAAKRLGIGRTTLWRYLNETD' A
#
# COMPACT_ATOMS: atom_id res chain seq x y z
N MET A 1 12.78 -19.48 -17.54
CA MET A 1 12.00 -18.23 -17.64
C MET A 1 11.37 -17.99 -16.28
N PRO A 2 11.64 -16.87 -15.57
CA PRO A 2 10.91 -16.59 -14.34
C PRO A 2 9.45 -16.30 -14.69
N THR A 3 8.55 -17.14 -14.19
CA THR A 3 7.10 -16.98 -14.32
C THR A 3 6.68 -15.76 -13.50
N THR A 4 5.84 -14.89 -14.06
CA THR A 4 5.30 -13.65 -13.45
C THR A 4 4.75 -13.82 -12.02
N ALA A 5 4.45 -15.06 -11.60
CA ALA A 5 4.00 -15.41 -10.27
C ALA A 5 5.07 -15.25 -9.15
N ASP A 6 6.37 -15.24 -9.48
CA ASP A 6 7.46 -15.16 -8.48
C ASP A 6 7.78 -13.72 -8.03
N LEU A 7 7.14 -12.72 -8.64
CA LEU A 7 7.37 -11.29 -8.32
C LEU A 7 6.56 -10.80 -7.11
N PHE A 8 5.54 -11.54 -6.69
CA PHE A 8 4.71 -11.19 -5.55
C PHE A 8 4.74 -12.33 -4.53
N ASP A 9 5.49 -12.14 -3.45
CA ASP A 9 5.53 -13.06 -2.31
C ASP A 9 4.18 -13.12 -1.60
N TYR A 10 3.27 -13.99 -2.05
CA TYR A 10 1.98 -14.25 -1.38
C TYR A 10 2.12 -14.79 0.05
N ASN A 11 3.34 -15.12 0.49
CA ASN A 11 3.64 -15.54 1.86
C ASN A 11 3.69 -14.37 2.86
N ARG A 12 3.58 -13.12 2.36
CA ARG A 12 3.54 -11.92 3.21
C ARG A 12 2.10 -11.58 3.58
N PRO A 13 1.85 -11.07 4.79
CA PRO A 13 0.51 -10.65 5.17
C PRO A 13 0.04 -9.51 4.25
N LEU A 14 -1.24 -9.54 3.85
CA LEU A 14 -1.85 -8.52 2.98
C LEU A 14 -1.63 -7.09 3.49
N GLY A 15 -1.55 -6.91 4.82
CA GLY A 15 -1.25 -5.62 5.43
C GLY A 15 0.13 -5.06 5.05
N GLU A 16 1.15 -5.91 4.94
CA GLU A 16 2.51 -5.48 4.58
C GLU A 16 2.59 -5.04 3.12
N MET A 17 2.04 -5.84 2.21
CA MET A 17 1.93 -5.49 0.79
C MET A 17 1.17 -4.19 0.60
N THR A 18 0.02 -4.07 1.27
CA THR A 18 -0.80 -2.85 1.21
C THR A 18 -0.01 -1.65 1.72
N ARG A 19 0.76 -1.79 2.80
CA ARG A 19 1.61 -0.73 3.36
C ARG A 19 2.71 -0.30 2.40
N GLU A 20 3.38 -1.24 1.74
CA GLU A 20 4.41 -0.93 0.75
C GLU A 20 3.82 -0.18 -0.44
N ILE A 21 2.68 -0.63 -0.96
CA ILE A 21 1.96 0.07 -2.03
C ILE A 21 1.53 1.47 -1.56
N VAL A 22 0.99 1.60 -0.34
CA VAL A 22 0.60 2.88 0.25
C VAL A 22 1.80 3.82 0.33
N LYS A 23 2.98 3.37 0.78
CA LYS A 23 4.20 4.18 0.82
C LYS A 23 4.66 4.61 -0.56
N VAL A 24 4.67 3.70 -1.53
CA VAL A 24 5.07 4.00 -2.92
C VAL A 24 4.13 5.02 -3.54
N VAL A 25 2.82 4.85 -3.38
CA VAL A 25 1.82 5.79 -3.90
C VAL A 25 1.88 7.12 -3.15
N LEU A 26 2.11 7.12 -1.82
CA LEU A 26 2.31 8.34 -1.03
C LEU A 26 3.52 9.13 -1.51
N SER A 27 4.63 8.46 -1.77
CA SER A 27 5.84 9.08 -2.30
C SER A 27 5.60 9.67 -3.68
N GLN A 28 4.92 8.94 -4.57
CA GLN A 28 4.47 9.46 -5.88
C GLN A 28 3.49 10.64 -5.77
N CYS A 29 2.68 10.66 -4.72
CA CYS A 29 1.75 11.74 -4.41
C CYS A 29 2.38 12.91 -3.64
N GLY A 30 3.68 12.85 -3.31
CA GLY A 30 4.35 13.88 -2.53
C GLY A 30 3.82 14.04 -1.09
N GLY A 31 3.35 12.95 -0.47
CA GLY A 31 2.77 12.97 0.88
C GLY A 31 1.25 13.22 0.92
N ASN A 32 0.59 13.36 -0.24
CA ASN A 32 -0.86 13.56 -0.29
C ASN A 32 -1.63 12.26 -0.02
N GLN A 33 -1.92 11.99 1.24
CA GLN A 33 -2.70 10.82 1.70
C GLN A 33 -4.08 10.69 1.03
N THR A 34 -4.79 11.81 0.82
CA THR A 34 -6.09 11.80 0.14
C THR A 34 -5.98 11.35 -1.31
N LEU A 35 -4.91 11.75 -1.99
CA LEU A 35 -4.68 11.42 -3.40
C LEU A 35 -4.17 9.98 -3.53
N ALA A 36 -3.34 9.53 -2.59
CA ALA A 36 -2.94 8.14 -2.47
C ALA A 36 -4.12 7.20 -2.21
N ALA A 37 -5.01 7.54 -1.26
CA ALA A 37 -6.22 6.79 -0.96
C ALA A 37 -7.13 6.67 -2.19
N LYS A 38 -7.34 7.79 -2.92
CA LYS A 38 -8.10 7.79 -4.19
C LYS A 38 -7.45 6.92 -5.26
N ARG A 39 -6.11 6.93 -5.38
CA ARG A 39 -5.39 6.09 -6.34
C ARG A 39 -5.46 4.60 -6.01
N LEU A 40 -5.44 4.27 -4.72
CA LEU A 40 -5.55 2.91 -4.21
C LEU A 40 -7.00 2.39 -4.18
N GLY A 41 -8.00 3.28 -4.35
CA GLY A 41 -9.41 2.93 -4.23
C GLY A 41 -9.84 2.59 -2.79
N ILE A 42 -9.03 2.94 -1.79
CA ILE A 42 -9.30 2.68 -0.37
C ILE A 42 -9.78 3.94 0.34
N GLY A 43 -10.57 3.76 1.40
CA GLY A 43 -11.01 4.89 2.23
C GLY A 43 -9.84 5.58 2.94
N ARG A 44 -9.98 6.90 3.19
CA ARG A 44 -9.00 7.66 4.00
C ARG A 44 -8.78 7.03 5.38
N THR A 45 -9.84 6.54 6.01
CA THR A 45 -9.78 5.83 7.30
C THR A 45 -9.03 4.51 7.20
N THR A 46 -9.19 3.78 6.09
CA THR A 46 -8.45 2.54 5.81
C THR A 46 -6.95 2.82 5.64
N LEU A 47 -6.59 3.83 4.83
CA LEU A 47 -5.19 4.24 4.63
C LEU A 47 -4.55 4.72 5.94
N TRP A 48 -5.27 5.53 6.73
CA TRP A 48 -4.78 5.99 8.03
C TRP A 48 -4.59 4.83 9.01
N ARG A 49 -5.49 3.84 9.02
CA ARG A 49 -5.33 2.65 9.85
C ARG A 49 -4.06 1.89 9.48
N TYR A 50 -3.77 1.67 8.19
CA TYR A 50 -2.51 1.05 7.77
C TYR A 50 -1.24 1.87 8.12
N LEU A 51 -1.35 3.20 8.24
CA LEU A 51 -0.25 4.06 8.66
C LEU A 51 -0.06 4.07 10.18
N ASN A 52 -1.15 4.03 10.95
CA ASN A 52 -1.15 4.15 12.41
C ASN A 52 -1.20 2.83 13.18
N GLU A 53 -1.57 1.71 12.55
CA GLU A 53 -1.51 0.35 13.14
C GLU A 53 -0.04 -0.13 13.32
N THR A 54 0.93 0.78 13.23
CA THR A 54 2.35 0.56 13.55
C THR A 54 2.79 1.27 14.85
N ASP A 55 1.85 1.85 15.63
CA ASP A 55 2.09 2.26 17.02
C ASP A 55 1.59 1.18 18.00
#